data_AF-A0A1P8KLB6-F1
#
_entry.id   AF-A0A1P8KLB6-F1
#
_cell.length_a   1.000
_cell.length_b   1.000
_cell.length_c   1.000
_cell.angle_alpha   90.00
_cell.angle_beta   90.00
_cell.angle_gamma   90.00
#
_symmetry.space_group_name_H-M   'P 1'
#
loop_
_entity.id
_entity.type
_entity.pdbx_description
1 polymer ?
#
loop_
_entity_poly.entity_id
_entity_poly.type
_entity_poly.pdbx_seq_one_letter_code
_entity_poly.pdbx_strand_id
1 'polypeptide(L)'
;MKKINIKNIELNIDMIPLLELKDVNNKIIIDIDGNKYINKEVPKNKAIIFINDNYIKDENTNDIKSLSNSLFEKYKPIVSGTTCKIKPLNNWQKIIGMNRENMLYFDHPSDGIEIFEDSILEEFGWHAVALEIEYRDISDFIEEYCDGIFLCYDNEIQFNGFAIVDDINKVRVQVKEFIINKTKENIKNDEVDLDEDDAIEALEFFGIEAK
;
A
#
# COMPACT_ATOMS: atom_id res chain seq x y z
N MET A 1 -7.51 5.58 -6.64
CA MET A 1 -6.11 5.10 -6.55
C MET A 1 -5.67 4.30 -7.77
N LYS A 2 -4.36 4.15 -7.99
CA LYS A 2 -3.81 3.24 -9.01
C LYS A 2 -3.75 1.81 -8.46
N LYS A 3 -4.64 0.93 -8.94
CA LYS A 3 -4.64 -0.50 -8.62
C LYS A 3 -3.52 -1.22 -9.38
N ILE A 4 -2.69 -1.96 -8.65
CA ILE A 4 -1.56 -2.71 -9.18
C ILE A 4 -1.57 -4.12 -8.59
N ASN A 5 -1.72 -5.13 -9.45
CA ASN A 5 -1.56 -6.51 -9.03
C ASN A 5 -0.10 -6.97 -9.21
N ILE A 6 0.52 -7.47 -8.14
CA ILE A 6 1.91 -7.92 -8.09
C ILE A 6 2.21 -8.95 -9.18
N LYS A 7 1.25 -9.81 -9.52
CA LYS A 7 1.42 -10.84 -10.56
C LYS A 7 1.67 -10.24 -11.95
N ASN A 8 1.23 -9.01 -12.18
CA ASN A 8 1.33 -8.31 -13.46
C ASN A 8 2.56 -7.39 -13.53
N ILE A 9 3.33 -7.26 -12.46
CA ILE A 9 4.47 -6.35 -12.44
C ILE A 9 5.64 -6.96 -13.23
N GLU A 10 6.21 -6.14 -14.10
CA GLU A 10 7.50 -6.35 -14.73
C GLU A 10 8.29 -5.03 -14.65
N LEU A 11 9.39 -5.01 -13.91
CA LEU A 11 10.22 -3.81 -13.75
C LEU A 11 11.47 -3.91 -14.60
N ASN A 12 11.79 -2.81 -15.29
CA ASN A 12 13.06 -2.64 -15.99
C ASN A 12 13.93 -1.69 -15.18
N ILE A 13 15.00 -2.22 -14.60
CA ILE A 13 15.89 -1.49 -13.72
C ILE A 13 17.17 -1.15 -14.49
N ASP A 14 17.47 0.14 -14.62
CA ASP A 14 18.80 0.57 -15.05
C ASP A 14 19.84 0.22 -13.98
N MET A 15 20.84 -0.57 -14.38
CA MET A 15 21.85 -1.15 -13.51
C MET A 15 23.10 -0.28 -13.37
N ILE A 16 23.29 0.76 -14.20
CA ILE A 16 24.50 1.60 -14.16
C ILE A 16 24.76 2.16 -12.75
N PRO A 17 23.77 2.75 -12.05
CA PRO A 17 24.02 3.28 -10.70
C PRO A 17 24.40 2.21 -9.67
N LEU A 18 23.98 0.95 -9.90
CA LEU A 18 24.31 -0.17 -9.01
C LEU A 18 25.70 -0.74 -9.31
N LEU A 19 26.15 -0.65 -10.57
CA LEU A 19 27.49 -1.05 -10.97
C LEU A 19 28.56 -0.09 -10.41
N GLU A 20 28.22 1.18 -10.21
CA GLU A 20 29.10 2.22 -9.67
C GLU A 20 29.18 2.22 -8.12
N LEU A 21 28.50 1.29 -7.45
CA LEU A 21 28.57 1.15 -6.01
C LEU A 21 30.01 0.84 -5.54
N LYS A 22 30.38 1.44 -4.41
CA LYS A 22 31.64 1.16 -3.72
C LYS A 22 31.53 -0.17 -2.97
N ASP A 23 32.67 -0.84 -2.76
CA ASP A 23 32.76 -2.02 -1.89
C ASP A 23 32.67 -1.61 -0.41
N VAL A 24 31.47 -1.24 -0.02
CA VAL A 24 31.05 -0.91 1.34
C VAL A 24 29.64 -1.45 1.54
N ASN A 25 29.17 -1.42 2.78
CA ASN A 25 27.78 -1.76 3.04
C ASN A 25 26.84 -0.72 2.43
N ASN A 26 25.93 -1.15 1.57
CA ASN A 26 24.93 -0.30 0.92
C ASN A 26 23.51 -0.81 1.20
N LYS A 27 22.61 0.11 1.55
CA LYS A 27 21.16 -0.12 1.52
C LYS A 27 20.66 0.18 0.11
N ILE A 28 20.03 -0.80 -0.54
CA ILE A 28 19.42 -0.66 -1.86
C ILE A 28 17.92 -0.93 -1.73
N ILE A 29 17.13 0.05 -2.16
CA ILE A 29 15.68 -0.08 -2.22
C ILE A 29 15.21 0.24 -3.63
N ILE A 30 14.24 -0.54 -4.13
CA ILE A 30 13.59 -0.29 -5.42
C ILE A 30 12.08 -0.21 -5.21
N ASP A 31 11.49 0.88 -5.70
CA ASP A 31 10.04 1.09 -5.63
C ASP A 31 9.31 0.45 -6.83
N ILE A 32 7.99 0.54 -6.80
CA ILE A 32 7.07 0.02 -7.81
C ILE A 32 7.22 0.66 -9.19
N ASP A 33 7.85 1.83 -9.28
CA ASP A 33 8.10 2.52 -10.54
C ASP A 33 9.52 2.19 -11.07
N GLY A 34 10.32 1.40 -10.34
CA GLY A 34 11.70 1.04 -10.70
C GLY A 34 12.74 2.07 -10.30
N ASN A 35 12.38 3.07 -9.49
CA ASN A 35 13.33 4.03 -8.95
C ASN A 35 14.21 3.35 -7.91
N LYS A 36 15.48 3.80 -7.85
CA LYS A 36 16.50 3.24 -6.96
C LYS A 36 16.83 4.24 -5.87
N TYR A 37 16.81 3.78 -4.63
CA TYR A 37 17.22 4.54 -3.45
C TYR A 37 18.41 3.82 -2.83
N ILE A 38 19.59 4.40 -3.02
CA ILE A 38 20.86 3.87 -2.52
C ILE A 38 21.25 4.71 -1.30
N ASN A 39 21.31 4.08 -0.12
CA ASN A 39 21.62 4.74 1.15
C ASN A 39 20.73 5.96 1.43
N LYS A 40 19.48 5.91 0.96
CA LYS A 40 18.47 6.98 1.08
C LYS A 40 17.15 6.39 1.55
N GLU A 41 16.33 7.24 2.15
CA GLU A 41 14.95 6.92 2.47
C GLU A 41 14.08 6.91 1.21
N VAL A 42 13.01 6.12 1.27
CA VAL A 42 11.98 6.06 0.23
C VAL A 42 10.81 6.94 0.69
N PRO A 43 10.19 7.72 -0.21
CA PRO A 43 8.95 8.40 0.11
C PRO A 43 7.90 7.43 0.66
N LYS A 44 7.22 7.81 1.75
CA LYS A 44 6.21 6.95 2.40
C LYS A 44 5.06 6.56 1.48
N ASN A 45 4.76 7.39 0.48
CA ASN A 45 3.72 7.14 -0.51
C ASN A 45 4.15 6.20 -1.66
N LYS A 46 5.32 5.56 -1.57
CA LYS A 46 5.81 4.63 -2.59
C LYS A 46 5.81 3.20 -2.09
N ALA A 47 5.21 2.31 -2.89
CA ALA A 47 5.30 0.88 -2.65
C ALA A 47 6.69 0.36 -2.99
N ILE A 48 7.27 -0.39 -2.07
CA ILE A 48 8.61 -0.98 -2.18
C ILE A 48 8.50 -2.40 -2.75
N ILE A 49 9.29 -2.70 -3.78
CA ILE A 49 9.30 -4.01 -4.45
C ILE A 49 10.58 -4.80 -4.14
N PHE A 50 11.64 -4.13 -3.69
CA PHE A 50 12.89 -4.79 -3.31
C PHE A 50 13.62 -3.99 -2.22
N ILE A 51 14.14 -4.69 -1.22
CA ILE A 51 15.07 -4.17 -0.21
C ILE A 51 16.23 -5.14 -0.04
N ASN A 52 17.44 -4.60 -0.04
CA ASN A 52 18.63 -5.21 0.52
C ASN A 52 19.35 -4.20 1.41
N ASP A 53 19.31 -4.42 2.72
CA ASP A 53 19.86 -3.48 3.71
C ASP A 53 21.37 -3.57 3.88
N ASN A 54 21.97 -4.70 3.49
CA ASN A 54 23.37 -4.98 3.73
C ASN A 54 24.07 -5.50 2.47
N TYR A 55 23.90 -4.79 1.35
CA TYR A 55 24.53 -5.17 0.10
C TYR A 55 25.99 -4.70 0.07
N ILE A 56 26.91 -5.65 -0.05
CA ILE A 56 28.32 -5.39 -0.28
C ILE A 56 28.62 -5.85 -1.71
N LYS A 57 29.11 -4.92 -2.54
CA LYS A 57 29.45 -5.23 -3.94
C LYS A 57 30.82 -5.88 -3.97
N ASP A 58 30.89 -7.14 -4.42
CA ASP A 58 32.16 -7.82 -4.68
C ASP A 58 33.01 -7.02 -5.67
N GLU A 59 34.25 -6.69 -5.27
CA GLU A 59 35.23 -5.94 -6.08
C GLU A 59 35.46 -6.58 -7.47
N ASN A 60 35.26 -7.89 -7.59
CA ASN A 60 35.43 -8.62 -8.84
C ASN A 60 34.18 -8.55 -9.75
N THR A 61 33.05 -8.08 -9.24
CA THR A 61 31.80 -7.94 -10.00
C THR A 61 31.84 -6.66 -10.84
N ASN A 62 32.37 -6.79 -12.05
CA ASN A 62 32.54 -5.69 -13.01
C ASN A 62 31.57 -5.75 -14.19
N ASP A 63 30.71 -6.77 -14.24
CA ASP A 63 29.70 -6.91 -15.27
C ASP A 63 28.28 -6.90 -14.69
N ILE A 64 27.36 -6.32 -15.46
CA ILE A 64 25.96 -6.14 -15.05
C ILE A 64 25.26 -7.50 -14.87
N LYS A 65 25.63 -8.53 -15.63
CA LYS A 65 24.96 -9.83 -15.56
C LYS A 65 25.23 -10.51 -14.21
N SER A 66 26.49 -10.56 -13.78
CA SER A 66 26.87 -11.09 -12.47
C SER A 66 26.25 -10.30 -11.33
N LEU A 67 26.28 -8.96 -11.42
CA LEU A 67 25.66 -8.06 -10.44
C LEU A 67 24.15 -8.31 -10.30
N SER A 68 23.41 -8.31 -11.42
CA SER A 68 21.97 -8.52 -11.42
C SER A 68 21.60 -9.90 -10.86
N ASN A 69 22.32 -10.96 -11.24
CA ASN A 69 22.08 -12.30 -10.75
C ASN A 69 22.29 -12.41 -9.23
N SER A 70 23.34 -11.78 -8.70
CA SER A 70 23.62 -11.73 -7.26
C SER A 70 22.54 -10.94 -6.50
N LEU A 71 22.20 -9.74 -6.99
CA LEU A 71 21.31 -8.83 -6.26
C LEU A 71 19.83 -9.27 -6.32
N PHE A 72 19.40 -9.80 -7.47
CA PHE A 72 18.00 -10.09 -7.74
C PHE A 72 17.69 -11.58 -7.94
N GLU A 73 18.54 -12.49 -7.46
CA GLU A 73 18.40 -13.94 -7.65
C GLU A 73 16.95 -14.44 -7.48
N LYS A 74 16.30 -14.04 -6.38
CA LYS A 74 14.92 -14.43 -6.05
C LYS A 74 13.85 -13.91 -7.03
N TYR A 75 14.21 -12.94 -7.87
CA TYR A 75 13.33 -12.33 -8.88
C TYR A 75 13.61 -12.83 -10.30
N LYS A 76 14.54 -13.78 -10.48
CA LYS A 76 14.93 -14.39 -11.77
C LYS A 76 15.25 -13.31 -12.83
N PRO A 77 16.33 -12.53 -12.64
CA PRO A 77 16.60 -11.36 -13.44
C PRO A 77 16.95 -11.72 -14.89
N ILE A 78 16.49 -10.91 -15.83
CA ILE A 78 16.82 -11.03 -17.26
C ILE A 78 17.56 -9.76 -17.68
N VAL A 79 18.83 -9.91 -18.06
CA VAL A 79 19.69 -8.78 -18.41
C VAL A 79 19.72 -8.55 -19.91
N SER A 80 19.54 -7.29 -20.32
CA SER A 80 19.67 -6.83 -21.70
C SER A 80 20.41 -5.48 -21.71
N GLY A 81 21.65 -5.48 -22.22
CA GLY A 81 22.51 -4.30 -22.17
C GLY A 81 22.74 -3.83 -20.74
N THR A 82 22.32 -2.60 -20.44
CA THR A 82 22.43 -1.99 -19.11
C THR A 82 21.20 -2.17 -18.22
N THR A 83 20.15 -2.82 -18.74
CA THR A 83 18.88 -2.99 -18.04
C THR A 83 18.73 -4.42 -17.50
N CYS A 84 18.23 -4.51 -16.26
CA CYS A 84 17.81 -5.75 -15.63
C CYS A 84 16.29 -5.78 -15.49
N LYS A 85 15.65 -6.76 -16.11
CA LYS A 85 14.23 -7.02 -15.98
C LYS A 85 13.98 -7.98 -14.83
N ILE A 86 13.07 -7.63 -13.92
CA ILE A 86 12.69 -8.49 -12.78
C ILE A 86 11.17 -8.72 -12.73
N LYS A 87 10.77 -9.87 -12.20
CA LYS A 87 9.36 -10.23 -11.94
C LYS A 87 9.14 -10.45 -10.44
N PRO A 88 8.37 -9.58 -9.76
CA PRO A 88 8.19 -9.65 -8.32
C PRO A 88 7.28 -10.76 -7.82
N LEU A 89 6.50 -11.39 -8.71
CA LEU A 89 5.53 -12.45 -8.40
C LEU A 89 6.06 -13.49 -7.39
N ASN A 90 7.27 -14.03 -7.59
CA ASN A 90 7.78 -15.09 -6.70
C ASN A 90 8.09 -14.62 -5.27
N ASN A 91 8.12 -13.30 -5.02
CA ASN A 91 8.42 -12.69 -3.72
C ASN A 91 7.25 -11.84 -3.18
N TRP A 92 6.02 -12.05 -3.68
CA TRP A 92 4.86 -11.22 -3.31
C TRP A 92 4.63 -11.10 -1.80
N GLN A 93 4.82 -12.19 -1.03
CA GLN A 93 4.69 -12.17 0.43
C GLN A 93 5.72 -11.24 1.09
N LYS A 94 6.97 -11.29 0.61
CA LYS A 94 8.03 -10.40 1.09
C LYS A 94 7.70 -8.95 0.74
N ILE A 95 7.12 -8.70 -0.44
CA ILE A 95 6.71 -7.36 -0.88
C ILE A 95 5.65 -6.78 0.04
N ILE A 96 4.63 -7.55 0.39
CA ILE A 96 3.65 -7.15 1.42
C ILE A 96 4.39 -6.83 2.72
N GLY A 97 5.21 -7.74 3.23
CA GLY A 97 5.95 -7.52 4.49
C GLY A 97 6.84 -6.26 4.49
N MET A 98 7.49 -5.94 3.37
CA MET A 98 8.35 -4.75 3.22
C MET A 98 7.59 -3.42 3.28
N ASN A 99 6.27 -3.43 3.02
CA ASN A 99 5.46 -2.22 2.96
C ASN A 99 4.64 -1.97 4.23
N ARG A 100 4.71 -2.87 5.22
CA ARG A 100 3.80 -2.88 6.39
C ARG A 100 3.68 -1.52 7.08
N GLU A 101 4.79 -0.82 7.26
CA GLU A 101 4.83 0.48 7.94
C GLU A 101 4.22 1.64 7.13
N ASN A 102 4.01 1.45 5.83
CA ASN A 102 3.44 2.46 4.93
C ASN A 102 1.99 2.14 4.52
N MET A 103 1.46 0.97 4.90
CA MET A 103 0.09 0.58 4.56
C MET A 103 -0.88 1.44 5.34
N LEU A 104 -1.98 1.83 4.70
CA LEU A 104 -3.11 2.45 5.37
C LEU A 104 -4.01 1.39 6.04
N TYR A 105 -4.16 0.25 5.39
CA TYR A 105 -4.84 -0.94 5.93
C TYR A 105 -4.28 -2.17 5.21
N PHE A 106 -4.54 -3.34 5.79
CA PHE A 106 -4.28 -4.61 5.15
C PHE A 106 -5.60 -5.36 4.93
N ASP A 107 -5.80 -5.83 3.70
CA ASP A 107 -6.99 -6.56 3.28
C ASP A 107 -6.68 -8.05 3.23
N HIS A 108 -7.08 -8.75 4.29
CA HIS A 108 -6.81 -10.16 4.52
C HIS A 108 -7.82 -11.04 3.77
N PRO A 109 -7.40 -12.16 3.16
CA PRO A 109 -8.28 -13.02 2.37
C PRO A 109 -9.50 -13.61 3.11
N SER A 110 -9.41 -13.79 4.44
CA SER A 110 -10.53 -14.33 5.24
C SER A 110 -11.36 -13.24 5.90
N ASP A 111 -10.70 -12.26 6.50
CA ASP A 111 -11.34 -11.34 7.44
C ASP A 111 -11.60 -9.96 6.82
N GLY A 112 -11.10 -9.73 5.61
CA GLY A 112 -11.21 -8.44 4.94
C GLY A 112 -10.35 -7.39 5.62
N ILE A 113 -10.94 -6.22 5.83
CA ILE A 113 -10.26 -5.07 6.44
C ILE A 113 -10.78 -4.92 7.86
N GLU A 114 -9.89 -5.10 8.82
CA GLU A 114 -10.23 -5.06 10.24
C GLU A 114 -9.84 -3.73 10.90
N ILE A 115 -8.83 -3.03 10.37
CA ILE A 115 -8.25 -1.84 11.00
C ILE A 115 -7.60 -0.92 9.96
N PHE A 116 -7.68 0.38 10.20
CA PHE A 116 -6.83 1.38 9.58
C PHE A 116 -5.60 1.66 10.46
N GLU A 117 -4.41 1.60 9.88
CA GLU A 117 -3.13 1.90 10.56
C GLU A 117 -3.02 3.39 10.94
N ASP A 118 -3.87 4.24 10.35
CA ASP A 118 -4.00 5.64 10.73
C ASP A 118 -5.04 5.82 11.84
N SER A 119 -4.61 6.30 13.01
CA SER A 119 -5.47 6.37 14.20
C SER A 119 -6.72 7.23 14.04
N ILE A 120 -6.69 8.28 13.20
CA ILE A 120 -7.86 9.14 12.98
C ILE A 120 -8.85 8.46 12.03
N LEU A 121 -8.37 7.81 10.98
CA LEU A 121 -9.25 7.02 10.12
C LEU A 121 -9.81 5.79 10.85
N GLU A 122 -9.05 5.21 11.77
CA GLU A 122 -9.55 4.15 12.64
C GLU A 122 -10.69 4.63 13.54
N GLU A 123 -10.53 5.80 14.17
CA GLU A 123 -11.59 6.42 14.97
C GLU A 123 -12.83 6.73 14.11
N PHE A 124 -12.63 7.12 12.84
CA PHE A 124 -13.73 7.28 11.90
C PHE A 124 -14.41 5.95 11.58
N GLY A 125 -13.65 4.89 11.33
CA GLY A 125 -14.17 3.54 11.07
C GLY A 125 -14.99 3.00 12.24
N TRP A 126 -14.45 3.13 13.46
CA TRP A 126 -15.11 2.69 14.69
C TRP A 126 -16.50 3.32 14.86
N HIS A 127 -16.61 4.65 14.70
CA HIS A 127 -17.90 5.33 14.79
C HIS A 127 -18.79 5.12 13.57
N ALA A 128 -18.22 4.90 12.39
CA ALA A 128 -18.99 4.65 11.17
C ALA A 128 -19.78 3.33 11.22
N VAL A 129 -19.26 2.31 11.92
CA VAL A 129 -19.96 1.02 12.08
C VAL A 129 -21.31 1.20 12.77
N ALA A 130 -21.41 2.05 13.80
CA ALA A 130 -22.68 2.36 14.47
C ALA A 130 -23.68 3.13 13.59
N LEU A 131 -23.25 3.55 12.39
CA LEU A 131 -24.06 4.27 11.41
C LEU A 131 -24.31 3.43 10.14
N GLU A 132 -24.17 2.11 10.25
CA GLU A 132 -24.35 1.13 9.17
C GLU A 132 -23.39 1.37 7.98
N ILE A 133 -22.12 1.65 8.29
CA ILE A 133 -21.05 1.83 7.31
C ILE A 133 -19.87 0.93 7.71
N GLU A 134 -19.56 -0.06 6.88
CA GLU A 134 -18.50 -1.02 7.15
C GLU A 134 -17.11 -0.44 6.79
N TYR A 135 -16.05 -1.01 7.37
CA TYR A 135 -14.66 -0.69 6.97
C TYR A 135 -14.42 -0.92 5.47
N ARG A 136 -15.12 -1.91 4.88
CA ARG A 136 -15.10 -2.15 3.44
C ARG A 136 -15.62 -0.96 2.65
N ASP A 137 -16.74 -0.36 3.04
CA ASP A 137 -17.31 0.81 2.37
C ASP A 137 -16.32 1.97 2.35
N ILE A 138 -15.66 2.22 3.49
CA ILE A 138 -14.63 3.25 3.62
C ILE A 138 -13.42 2.94 2.72
N SER A 139 -12.96 1.69 2.72
CA SER A 139 -11.83 1.28 1.89
C SER A 139 -12.13 1.37 0.40
N ASP A 140 -13.33 0.97 -0.02
CA ASP A 140 -13.77 1.02 -1.42
C ASP A 140 -13.84 2.48 -1.89
N PHE A 141 -14.36 3.37 -1.04
CA PHE A 141 -14.32 4.82 -1.29
C PHE A 141 -12.87 5.35 -1.42
N ILE A 142 -11.96 4.94 -0.54
CA ILE A 142 -10.55 5.34 -0.61
C ILE A 142 -9.91 4.83 -1.91
N GLU A 143 -10.11 3.57 -2.26
CA GLU A 143 -9.58 2.95 -3.47
C GLU A 143 -10.10 3.63 -4.74
N GLU A 144 -11.36 4.05 -4.76
CA GLU A 144 -12.00 4.68 -5.92
C GLU A 144 -11.65 6.18 -6.04
N TYR A 145 -11.74 6.94 -4.96
CA TYR A 145 -11.75 8.42 -4.99
C TYR A 145 -10.50 9.10 -4.44
N CYS A 146 -9.60 8.38 -3.77
CA CYS A 146 -8.37 8.96 -3.21
C CYS A 146 -7.14 8.71 -4.08
N ASP A 147 -6.13 9.56 -3.91
CA ASP A 147 -4.83 9.46 -4.58
C ASP A 147 -3.89 8.52 -3.81
N GLY A 148 -3.17 7.67 -4.55
CA GLY A 148 -2.30 6.66 -3.98
C GLY A 148 -2.23 5.38 -4.80
N ILE A 149 -1.70 4.34 -4.17
CA ILE A 149 -1.45 3.03 -4.76
C ILE A 149 -2.22 1.98 -3.98
N PHE A 150 -3.02 1.19 -4.68
CA PHE A 150 -3.56 -0.05 -4.14
C PHE A 150 -2.74 -1.21 -4.70
N LEU A 151 -1.89 -1.81 -3.87
CA LEU A 151 -1.05 -2.94 -4.27
C LEU A 151 -1.68 -4.23 -3.76
N CYS A 152 -1.94 -5.17 -4.66
CA CYS A 152 -2.50 -6.47 -4.28
C CYS A 152 -1.75 -7.64 -4.90
N TYR A 153 -1.83 -8.79 -4.26
CA TYR A 153 -1.63 -10.08 -4.89
C TYR A 153 -2.98 -10.76 -5.00
N ASP A 154 -3.45 -10.92 -6.23
CA ASP A 154 -4.74 -11.56 -6.52
C ASP A 154 -4.55 -12.55 -7.68
N ASN A 155 -4.69 -13.85 -7.41
CA ASN A 155 -4.62 -14.91 -8.40
C ASN A 155 -5.94 -15.69 -8.57
N GLU A 156 -7.08 -15.07 -8.25
CA GLU A 156 -8.44 -15.66 -8.26
C GLU A 156 -8.70 -16.69 -7.14
N ILE A 157 -7.66 -17.24 -6.53
CA ILE A 157 -7.76 -18.21 -5.41
C ILE A 157 -7.39 -17.54 -4.08
N GLN A 158 -6.40 -16.68 -4.13
CA GLN A 158 -5.83 -15.98 -3.00
C GLN A 158 -5.79 -14.50 -3.32
N PHE A 159 -6.25 -13.71 -2.35
CA PHE A 159 -6.23 -12.26 -2.40
C PHE A 159 -5.49 -11.73 -1.16
N ASN A 160 -4.59 -10.78 -1.33
CA ASN A 160 -4.05 -9.94 -0.26
C ASN A 160 -3.86 -8.53 -0.83
N GLY A 161 -4.33 -7.50 -0.15
CA GLY A 161 -4.25 -6.12 -0.64
C GLY A 161 -3.81 -5.15 0.43
N PHE A 162 -3.28 -4.00 0.03
CA PHE A 162 -3.12 -2.85 0.90
C PHE A 162 -3.10 -1.56 0.09
N ALA A 163 -3.58 -0.49 0.70
CA ALA A 163 -3.47 0.85 0.14
C ALA A 163 -2.28 1.61 0.75
N ILE A 164 -1.64 2.45 -0.06
CA ILE A 164 -0.74 3.51 0.36
C ILE A 164 -1.31 4.81 -0.20
N VAL A 165 -1.53 5.80 0.66
CA VAL A 165 -2.06 7.12 0.28
C VAL A 165 -0.95 8.12 0.00
N ASP A 166 -1.21 9.06 -0.91
CA ASP A 166 -0.29 10.18 -1.18
C ASP A 166 -0.32 11.26 -0.09
N ASP A 167 -1.51 11.58 0.43
CA ASP A 167 -1.72 12.57 1.49
C ASP A 167 -2.82 12.11 2.46
N ILE A 168 -2.40 11.67 3.65
CA ILE A 168 -3.31 11.18 4.69
C ILE A 168 -4.28 12.25 5.20
N ASN A 169 -3.88 13.52 5.23
CA ASN A 169 -4.77 14.59 5.70
C ASN A 169 -5.89 14.85 4.70
N LYS A 170 -5.57 14.82 3.40
CA LYS A 170 -6.58 14.91 2.34
C LYS A 170 -7.55 13.73 2.41
N VAL A 171 -7.05 12.51 2.55
CA VAL A 171 -7.88 11.30 2.67
C VAL A 171 -8.82 11.38 3.87
N ARG A 172 -8.34 11.79 5.05
CA ARG A 172 -9.21 11.98 6.24
C ARG A 172 -10.38 12.92 5.98
N VAL A 173 -10.13 14.05 5.30
CA VAL A 173 -11.21 15.00 4.95
C VAL A 173 -12.23 14.35 4.01
N GLN A 174 -11.76 13.68 2.96
CA GLN A 174 -12.62 13.03 1.98
C GLN A 174 -13.44 11.89 2.60
N VAL A 175 -12.82 11.05 3.44
CA VAL A 175 -13.49 9.94 4.14
C VAL A 175 -14.53 10.47 5.12
N LYS A 176 -14.21 11.51 5.90
CA LYS A 176 -15.19 12.12 6.81
C LYS A 176 -16.42 12.64 6.05
N GLU A 177 -16.20 13.30 4.92
CA GLU A 177 -17.29 13.79 4.07
C GLU A 177 -18.13 12.64 3.48
N PHE A 178 -17.47 11.56 3.03
CA PHE A 178 -18.13 10.34 2.58
C PHE A 178 -19.03 9.75 3.67
N ILE A 179 -18.50 9.53 4.87
CA ILE A 179 -19.26 8.98 6.01
C ILE A 179 -20.47 9.86 6.31
N ILE A 180 -20.29 11.18 6.43
CA ILE A 180 -21.41 12.11 6.69
C ILE A 180 -22.51 12.00 5.63
N ASN A 181 -22.14 11.91 4.36
CA ASN A 181 -23.12 11.81 3.27
C ASN A 181 -23.83 10.46 3.29
N LYS A 182 -23.08 9.37 3.49
CA LYS A 182 -23.61 8.01 3.55
C LYS A 182 -24.53 7.82 4.76
N THR A 183 -24.17 8.33 5.94
CA THR A 183 -25.05 8.32 7.12
C THR A 183 -26.38 9.02 6.86
N LYS A 184 -26.37 10.18 6.20
CA LYS A 184 -27.63 10.88 5.85
C LYS A 184 -28.51 10.06 4.91
N GLU A 185 -27.91 9.30 4.00
CA GLU A 185 -28.64 8.38 3.14
C GLU A 185 -29.22 7.21 3.94
N ASN A 186 -28.41 6.58 4.80
CA ASN A 186 -28.82 5.44 5.63
C ASN A 186 -29.96 5.85 6.60
N ILE A 187 -29.90 7.03 7.22
CA ILE A 187 -30.99 7.58 8.05
C ILE A 187 -32.28 7.75 7.25
N LYS A 188 -32.19 8.31 6.03
CA LYS A 188 -33.36 8.50 5.16
C LYS A 188 -33.98 7.16 4.75
N ASN A 189 -33.17 6.10 4.69
CA ASN A 189 -33.61 4.75 4.37
C ASN A 189 -34.10 3.96 5.60
N ASP A 190 -34.09 4.56 6.80
CA ASP A 190 -34.47 3.89 8.05
C ASP A 190 -33.55 2.68 8.38
N GLU A 191 -32.28 2.80 8.02
CA GLU A 191 -31.26 1.75 8.25
C GLU A 191 -30.57 1.92 9.61
N VAL A 192 -30.48 3.14 10.14
CA VAL A 192 -29.80 3.46 11.40
C VAL A 192 -30.81 3.58 12.53
N ASP A 193 -30.60 2.86 13.64
CA ASP A 193 -31.37 3.05 14.87
C ASP A 193 -30.90 4.30 15.62
N LEU A 194 -31.66 5.39 15.47
CA LEU A 194 -31.33 6.69 16.05
C LEU A 194 -31.50 6.76 17.57
N ASP A 195 -32.12 5.74 18.19
CA ASP A 195 -32.33 5.67 19.63
C ASP A 195 -31.20 4.91 20.35
N GLU A 196 -30.26 4.29 19.62
CA GLU A 196 -29.11 3.56 20.18
C GLU A 196 -27.99 4.51 20.64
N ASP A 197 -27.45 4.27 21.84
CA ASP A 197 -26.41 5.13 22.45
C ASP A 197 -25.16 5.26 21.54
N ASP A 198 -24.73 4.17 20.91
CA ASP A 198 -23.57 4.14 20.02
C ASP A 198 -23.82 4.97 18.74
N ALA A 199 -25.04 4.93 18.20
CA ALA A 199 -25.43 5.72 17.04
C ALA A 199 -25.49 7.22 17.39
N ILE A 200 -26.02 7.57 18.57
CA ILE A 200 -26.05 8.96 19.06
C ILE A 200 -24.63 9.51 19.22
N GLU A 201 -23.73 8.76 19.86
CA GLU A 201 -22.32 9.16 20.03
C GLU A 201 -21.64 9.38 18.67
N ALA A 202 -21.84 8.47 17.71
CA ALA A 202 -21.27 8.59 16.37
C ALA A 202 -21.82 9.83 15.61
N LEU A 203 -23.12 10.12 15.72
CA LEU A 203 -23.72 11.32 15.11
C LEU A 203 -23.13 12.60 15.69
N GLU A 204 -22.94 12.67 17.01
CA GLU A 204 -22.29 13.80 17.68
C GLU A 204 -20.84 13.96 17.20
N PHE A 205 -20.08 12.86 17.12
CA PHE A 205 -18.70 12.86 16.63
C PHE A 205 -18.57 13.43 15.21
N PHE A 206 -19.47 13.02 14.30
CA PHE A 206 -19.49 13.52 12.93
C PHE A 206 -20.18 14.89 12.77
N GLY A 207 -20.82 15.40 13.82
CA GLY A 207 -21.53 16.68 13.81
C GLY A 207 -22.80 16.65 12.96
N ILE A 208 -23.54 15.53 13.00
CA ILE A 208 -24.78 15.32 12.25
C ILE A 208 -25.97 15.52 13.19
N GLU A 209 -26.84 16.46 12.89
CA GLU A 209 -28.12 16.61 13.61
C GLU A 209 -29.13 15.58 13.07
N ALA A 210 -29.51 14.58 13.88
CA ALA A 210 -30.70 13.78 13.63
C ALA A 210 -31.94 14.68 13.78
N LYS A 211 -32.74 14.83 12.72
CA LYS A 211 -34.00 15.59 12.72
C LYS A 211 -35.16 14.71 12.31
#